data_AF-A0A6L7SWP1-F1
#
_entry.id   AF-A0A6L7SWP1-F1
#
_cell.length_a   1.000
_cell.length_b   1.000
_cell.length_c   1.000
_cell.angle_alpha   90.00
_cell.angle_beta   90.00
_cell.angle_gamma   90.00
#
_symmetry.space_group_name_H-M   'P 1'
#
loop_
_entity.id
_entity.type
_entity.pdbx_description
1 polymer ?
#
loop_
_entity_poly.entity_id
_entity_poly.type
_entity_poly.pdbx_seq_one_letter_code
_entity_poly.pdbx_strand_id
1 'polypeptide(L)'
;MTLIISAVFRKGGDVTFMVDELQGVFDPKGGYIKPGTHGQYVPSLVAEIGNVVEAHLKKIGMIIEEEMSESRQAMIEEKRKQFEEMQQVNIKGTFPSGSRGDFPIGATLCEKCYVMAVVMMDGCMVCLNCGESKCG
;
A
#
# COMPACT_ATOMS: atom_id res chain seq x y z
N MET A 1 9.92 -12.68 19.30
CA MET A 1 9.74 -11.34 18.73
C MET A 1 9.48 -10.26 19.78
N THR A 2 8.43 -10.34 20.59
CA THR A 2 8.09 -9.33 21.62
C THR A 2 9.23 -8.96 22.59
N LEU A 3 10.03 -9.95 23.03
CA LEU A 3 11.17 -9.73 23.91
C LEU A 3 12.32 -8.96 23.23
N ILE A 4 12.58 -9.24 21.96
CA ILE A 4 13.62 -8.57 21.16
C ILE A 4 13.22 -7.12 20.93
N ILE A 5 11.99 -6.90 20.47
CA ILE A 5 11.40 -5.56 20.28
C ILE A 5 11.56 -4.74 21.56
N SER A 6 11.14 -5.30 22.69
CA SER A 6 11.24 -4.63 24.00
C SER A 6 12.69 -4.30 24.39
N ALA A 7 13.63 -5.20 24.12
CA ALA A 7 15.04 -4.98 24.41
C ALA A 7 15.63 -3.85 23.56
N VAL A 8 15.31 -3.80 22.27
CA VAL A 8 15.74 -2.74 21.34
C VAL A 8 15.20 -1.38 21.78
N PHE A 9 13.89 -1.27 22.04
CA PHE A 9 13.28 -0.02 22.49
C PHE A 9 13.80 0.44 23.86
N ARG A 10 14.11 -0.48 24.79
CA ARG A 10 14.72 -0.12 26.08
C ARG A 10 16.17 0.32 25.98
N LYS A 11 16.94 -0.25 25.04
CA LYS A 11 18.34 0.14 24.81
C LYS A 11 18.42 1.57 24.25
N GLY A 12 17.41 1.98 23.48
CA GLY A 12 17.37 3.29 22.84
C GLY A 12 18.38 3.42 21.69
N GLY A 13 18.49 4.63 21.15
CA GLY A 13 19.25 4.91 19.92
C GLY A 13 18.34 4.92 18.69
N ASP A 14 18.92 4.64 17.52
CA ASP A 14 18.14 4.52 16.28
C ASP A 14 17.42 3.17 16.25
N VAL A 15 16.09 3.25 16.30
CA VAL A 15 15.18 2.09 16.27
C VAL A 15 14.35 2.04 14.99
N THR A 16 14.62 2.91 14.02
CA THR A 16 13.83 3.03 12.78
C THR A 16 13.91 1.75 11.95
N PHE A 17 15.06 1.06 11.94
CA PHE A 17 15.26 -0.23 11.26
C PHE A 17 14.27 -1.32 11.70
N MET A 18 13.70 -1.21 12.92
CA MET A 18 12.70 -2.17 13.38
C MET A 18 11.44 -2.16 12.51
N VAL A 19 11.14 -1.06 11.82
CA VAL A 19 10.03 -0.99 10.86
C VAL A 19 10.26 -1.99 9.73
N ASP A 20 11.43 -1.92 9.08
CA ASP A 20 11.78 -2.78 7.95
C ASP A 20 11.84 -4.25 8.37
N GLU A 21 12.44 -4.54 9.53
CA GLU A 21 12.54 -5.91 10.06
C GLU A 21 11.17 -6.52 10.36
N LEU A 22 10.21 -5.71 10.85
CA LEU A 22 8.85 -6.18 11.14
C LEU A 22 8.03 -6.32 9.85
N GLN A 23 8.09 -5.35 8.95
CA GLN A 23 7.39 -5.36 7.66
C GLN A 23 7.88 -6.48 6.73
N GLY A 24 9.17 -6.83 6.79
CA GLY A 24 9.77 -7.93 6.04
C GLY A 24 9.34 -9.33 6.49
N VAL A 25 8.65 -9.46 7.62
CA VAL A 25 8.16 -10.78 8.09
C VAL A 25 6.98 -11.23 7.25
N PHE A 26 7.21 -12.25 6.42
CA PHE A 26 6.18 -12.91 5.64
C PHE A 26 5.61 -14.15 6.35
N ASP A 27 4.28 -14.30 6.33
CA ASP A 27 3.59 -15.51 6.77
C ASP A 27 2.78 -16.11 5.60
N PRO A 28 3.15 -17.30 5.08
CA PRO A 28 2.45 -17.95 3.97
C PRO A 28 0.95 -18.18 4.19
N LYS A 29 0.50 -18.24 5.45
CA LYS A 29 -0.91 -18.48 5.82
C LYS A 29 -1.53 -17.28 6.56
N GLY A 30 -0.73 -16.27 6.89
CA GLY A 30 -1.11 -15.16 7.77
C GLY A 30 -1.30 -13.82 7.06
N GLY A 31 -1.17 -13.77 5.74
CA GLY A 31 -1.43 -12.57 4.96
C GLY A 31 -2.92 -12.34 4.69
N TYR A 32 -3.36 -11.08 4.70
CA TYR A 32 -4.76 -10.71 4.53
C TYR A 32 -4.92 -9.28 4.00
N ILE A 33 -6.12 -8.95 3.49
CA ILE A 33 -6.48 -7.58 3.12
C ILE A 33 -7.05 -6.89 4.36
N LYS A 34 -6.45 -5.77 4.77
CA LYS A 34 -6.82 -5.06 5.98
C LYS A 34 -8.21 -4.42 5.86
N PRO A 35 -9.20 -4.79 6.68
CA PRO A 35 -10.53 -4.19 6.64
C PRO A 35 -10.48 -2.70 6.92
N GLY A 36 -11.30 -1.92 6.22
CA GLY A 36 -11.34 -0.46 6.38
C GLY A 36 -10.17 0.29 5.77
N THR A 37 -9.27 -0.39 5.04
CA THR A 37 -8.27 0.25 4.17
C THR A 37 -8.71 0.18 2.71
N HIS A 38 -8.08 0.99 1.84
CA HIS A 38 -8.30 1.01 0.39
C HIS A 38 -7.77 -0.25 -0.32
N GLY A 39 -7.99 -1.45 0.25
CA GLY A 39 -7.50 -2.72 -0.30
C GLY A 39 -6.02 -2.98 -0.02
N GLN A 40 -5.50 -2.51 1.12
CA GLN A 40 -4.12 -2.77 1.52
C GLN A 40 -3.96 -4.22 1.96
N TYR A 41 -3.12 -4.97 1.26
CA TYR A 41 -2.66 -6.29 1.66
C TYR A 41 -1.55 -6.17 2.70
N VAL A 42 -1.60 -7.02 3.71
CA VAL A 42 -0.58 -7.14 4.75
C VAL A 42 -0.08 -8.58 4.73
N PRO A 43 1.25 -8.82 4.61
CA PRO A 43 1.81 -10.16 4.44
C PRO A 43 1.85 -11.01 5.73
N SER A 44 1.72 -10.39 6.90
CA SER A 44 1.60 -11.06 8.20
C SER A 44 1.08 -10.11 9.28
N LEU A 45 0.61 -10.65 10.41
CA LEU A 45 0.29 -9.81 11.58
C LEU A 45 1.52 -9.03 12.09
N VAL A 46 2.72 -9.61 11.96
CA VAL A 46 3.97 -8.94 12.38
C VAL A 46 4.26 -7.73 11.48
N ALA A 47 4.02 -7.84 10.18
CA ALA A 47 4.14 -6.72 9.27
C ALA A 47 3.13 -5.61 9.59
N GLU A 48 1.92 -5.96 10.04
CA GLU A 48 0.97 -4.96 10.52
C GLU A 48 1.49 -4.20 11.76
N ILE A 49 2.12 -4.91 12.70
CA ILE A 49 2.77 -4.28 13.85
C ILE A 49 3.86 -3.32 13.36
N GLY A 50 4.63 -3.71 12.34
CA GLY A 50 5.60 -2.84 11.67
C GLY A 50 4.96 -1.53 11.18
N ASN A 51 3.82 -1.61 10.47
CA ASN A 51 3.09 -0.43 9.99
C ASN A 51 2.62 0.48 11.15
N VAL A 52 2.17 -0.10 12.26
CA VAL A 52 1.76 0.68 13.45
C VAL A 52 2.97 1.37 14.11
N VAL A 53 4.11 0.67 14.19
CA VAL A 53 5.37 1.23 14.69
C VAL A 53 5.85 2.36 13.78
N GLU A 54 5.83 2.19 12.46
CA GLU A 54 6.19 3.24 11.49
C GLU A 54 5.34 4.50 11.68
N ALA A 55 4.01 4.34 11.73
CA ALA A 55 3.10 5.46 11.95
C ALA A 55 3.40 6.19 13.26
N HIS A 56 3.77 5.46 14.32
CA HIS A 56 4.18 6.06 15.58
C HIS A 56 5.51 6.81 15.46
N LEU A 57 6.52 6.21 14.84
CA LEU A 57 7.85 6.82 14.64
C LEU A 57 7.78 8.08 13.77
N LYS A 58 6.93 8.09 12.72
CA LYS A 58 6.61 9.29 11.94
C LYS A 58 5.98 10.37 12.81
N LYS A 59 4.95 10.01 13.59
CA LYS A 59 4.23 10.95 14.47
C LYS A 59 5.13 11.66 15.48
N ILE A 60 6.16 10.98 16.00
CA ILE A 60 7.11 11.56 16.96
C ILE A 60 8.34 12.19 16.28
N GLY A 61 8.39 12.21 14.95
CA GLY A 61 9.47 12.83 14.17
C GLY A 61 10.77 12.01 14.09
N MET A 62 10.73 10.72 14.42
CA MET A 62 11.89 9.82 14.24
C MET A 62 12.06 9.33 12.80
N ILE A 63 10.96 9.24 12.04
CA ILE A 63 10.99 8.99 10.60
C ILE A 63 10.42 10.24 9.92
N ILE A 64 11.17 10.78 8.96
CA ILE A 64 10.72 11.91 8.15
C ILE A 64 9.90 11.35 6.99
N GLU A 65 8.64 11.77 6.90
CA GLU A 65 7.79 11.41 5.76
C GLU A 65 8.13 12.33 4.59
N GLU A 66 8.68 11.76 3.52
CA GLU A 66 8.87 12.48 2.27
C GLU A 66 7.52 12.56 1.55
N GLU A 67 7.02 13.78 1.37
CA GLU A 67 5.80 13.99 0.59
C GLU A 67 6.02 13.61 -0.87
N MET A 68 5.00 13.01 -1.47
CA MET A 68 4.98 12.70 -2.89
C MET A 68 5.11 13.99 -3.69
N SER A 69 6.07 14.06 -4.61
CA SER A 69 6.27 15.26 -5.46
C SER A 69 4.99 15.64 -6.22
N GLU A 70 4.76 16.94 -6.40
CA GLU A 70 3.58 17.46 -7.10
C GLU A 70 3.38 16.83 -8.48
N SER A 71 4.47 16.63 -9.22
CA SER A 71 4.44 15.97 -10.53
C SER A 71 3.93 14.53 -10.45
N ARG A 72 4.30 13.79 -9.39
CA ARG A 72 3.84 12.41 -9.19
C ARG A 72 2.37 12.36 -8.76
N GLN A 73 1.93 13.31 -7.93
CA GLN A 73 0.52 13.44 -7.57
C GLN A 73 -0.34 13.75 -8.80
N ALA A 74 0.10 14.70 -9.63
CA ALA A 74 -0.59 15.06 -10.87
C ALA A 74 -0.69 13.88 -11.85
N MET A 75 0.38 13.09 -11.99
CA MET A 75 0.38 11.89 -12.82
C MET A 75 -0.61 10.83 -12.33
N ILE A 76 -0.72 10.62 -11.01
CA ILE A 76 -1.68 9.67 -10.43
C ILE A 76 -3.11 10.13 -10.71
N GLU A 77 -3.39 11.42 -10.53
CA GLU A 77 -4.70 12.01 -10.78
C GLU A 77 -5.08 11.91 -12.27
N GLU A 78 -4.15 12.21 -13.17
CA GLU A 78 -4.37 12.07 -14.61
C GLU A 78 -4.67 10.62 -14.99
N LYS A 79 -3.90 9.66 -14.47
CA LYS A 79 -4.14 8.24 -14.74
C LYS A 79 -5.46 7.73 -14.16
N ARG A 80 -5.90 8.24 -13.01
CA ARG A 80 -7.24 7.95 -12.48
C ARG A 80 -8.33 8.46 -13.40
N LYS A 81 -8.23 9.70 -13.88
CA LYS A 81 -9.21 10.28 -14.83
C LYS A 81 -9.26 9.51 -16.14
N GLN A 82 -8.11 9.24 -16.75
CA GLN A 82 -8.03 8.44 -17.98
C GLN A 82 -8.69 7.06 -17.80
N PHE A 83 -8.51 6.45 -16.63
CA PHE A 83 -9.14 5.17 -16.32
C PHE A 83 -10.66 5.29 -16.15
N GLU A 84 -11.15 6.30 -15.42
CA GLU A 84 -12.59 6.54 -15.25
C GLU A 84 -13.29 6.78 -16.60
N GLU A 85 -12.66 7.52 -17.51
CA GLU A 85 -13.13 7.73 -18.87
C GLU A 85 -13.22 6.42 -19.66
N MET A 86 -12.21 5.54 -19.54
CA MET A 86 -12.22 4.22 -20.19
C MET A 86 -13.26 3.27 -19.60
N GLN A 87 -13.55 3.36 -18.28
CA GLN A 87 -14.54 2.51 -17.61
C GLN A 87 -15.99 2.84 -17.99
N GLN A 88 -16.31 4.10 -18.31
CA GLN A 88 -17.64 4.49 -18.77
C GLN A 88 -18.04 3.82 -20.10
N VAL A 89 -17.07 3.36 -20.89
CA VAL A 89 -17.30 2.75 -22.21
C VAL A 89 -17.59 1.25 -22.11
N ASN A 90 -17.31 0.58 -20.98
CA ASN A 90 -17.28 -0.89 -20.95
C ASN A 90 -17.66 -1.52 -19.59
N ILE A 91 -18.91 -1.36 -19.11
CA ILE A 91 -19.76 -2.40 -18.46
C ILE A 91 -21.07 -1.77 -17.91
N LYS A 92 -22.21 -2.08 -18.57
CA LYS A 92 -23.48 -2.36 -17.90
C LYS A 92 -23.31 -3.73 -17.22
N GLY A 93 -23.16 -3.78 -15.91
CA GLY A 93 -22.96 -5.02 -15.17
C GLY A 93 -23.26 -4.82 -13.70
N THR A 94 -24.53 -5.06 -13.36
CA THR A 94 -25.11 -5.02 -12.02
C THR A 94 -24.56 -6.14 -11.15
N PHE A 95 -23.50 -5.92 -10.34
CA PHE A 95 -23.14 -6.83 -9.24
C PHE A 95 -22.52 -6.06 -8.06
N PRO A 96 -22.70 -6.53 -6.82
CA PRO A 96 -22.87 -5.67 -5.66
C PRO A 96 -21.57 -5.00 -5.20
N SER A 97 -21.73 -3.77 -4.73
CA SER A 97 -20.79 -2.94 -3.98
C SER A 97 -20.42 -3.56 -2.63
N GLY A 98 -19.85 -4.76 -2.65
CA GLY A 98 -19.35 -5.47 -1.48
C GLY A 98 -17.89 -5.14 -1.24
N SER A 99 -17.63 -3.99 -0.62
CA SER A 99 -16.38 -3.65 0.10
C SER A 99 -15.06 -4.08 -0.56
N ARG A 100 -14.71 -3.53 -1.72
CA ARG A 100 -13.36 -3.67 -2.32
C ARG A 100 -12.78 -2.33 -2.75
N GLY A 101 -12.60 -1.40 -1.80
CA GLY A 101 -11.79 -0.18 -1.98
C GLY A 101 -12.19 0.76 -3.12
N ASP A 102 -11.42 1.83 -3.28
CA ASP A 102 -11.62 2.87 -4.31
C ASP A 102 -10.99 2.47 -5.67
N PHE A 103 -10.79 1.18 -5.90
CA PHE A 103 -10.02 0.65 -7.03
C PHE A 103 -10.83 -0.38 -7.83
N PRO A 104 -10.55 -0.54 -9.12
CA PRO A 104 -11.38 -1.36 -10.00
C PRO A 104 -11.33 -2.84 -9.66
N ILE A 105 -12.44 -3.52 -9.94
CA ILE A 105 -12.55 -4.98 -9.85
C ILE A 105 -11.61 -5.59 -10.90
N GLY A 106 -10.61 -6.34 -10.44
CA GLY A 106 -9.55 -6.91 -11.28
C GLY A 106 -8.19 -6.21 -11.12
N ALA A 107 -8.10 -5.14 -10.32
CA ALA A 107 -6.82 -4.58 -9.94
C ALA A 107 -5.96 -5.62 -9.20
N THR A 108 -4.67 -5.65 -9.52
CA THR A 108 -3.71 -6.56 -8.88
C THR A 108 -2.89 -5.85 -7.80
N LEU A 109 -2.18 -6.63 -7.00
CA LEU A 109 -1.38 -6.14 -5.89
C LEU A 109 -0.19 -5.31 -6.40
N CYS A 110 -0.05 -4.08 -5.90
CA CYS A 110 1.16 -3.30 -6.09
C CYS A 110 2.26 -3.80 -5.18
N GLU A 111 3.40 -4.22 -5.74
CA GLU A 111 4.56 -4.66 -4.95
C GLU A 111 5.22 -3.53 -4.16
N LYS A 112 4.96 -2.26 -4.51
CA LYS A 112 5.55 -1.11 -3.83
C LYS A 112 4.76 -0.66 -2.60
N CYS A 113 3.45 -0.51 -2.75
CA CYS A 113 2.59 0.01 -1.67
C CYS A 113 1.65 -1.04 -1.06
N TYR A 114 1.69 -2.27 -1.56
CA TYR A 114 0.83 -3.38 -1.16
C TYR A 114 -0.67 -3.10 -1.24
N VAL A 115 -1.07 -2.16 -2.09
CA VAL A 115 -2.49 -1.88 -2.37
C VAL A 115 -2.93 -2.57 -3.66
N MET A 116 -4.13 -3.15 -3.64
CA MET A 116 -4.79 -3.74 -4.83
C MET A 116 -5.27 -2.65 -5.79
N ALA A 117 -4.34 -2.01 -6.49
CA ALA A 117 -4.58 -0.82 -7.31
C ALA A 117 -3.82 -0.82 -8.65
N VAL A 118 -3.19 -1.93 -9.03
CA VAL A 118 -2.47 -2.03 -10.30
C VAL A 118 -3.42 -2.41 -11.43
N VAL A 119 -3.40 -1.62 -12.50
CA VAL A 119 -4.18 -1.83 -13.72
C VAL A 119 -3.28 -1.77 -14.95
N MET A 120 -3.71 -2.40 -16.04
CA MET A 120 -3.02 -2.26 -17.32
C MET A 120 -3.58 -1.05 -18.08
N MET A 121 -2.72 -0.07 -18.35
CA MET A 121 -3.05 1.15 -19.10
C MET A 121 -1.93 1.45 -20.08
N ASP A 122 -2.29 1.71 -21.34
CA ASP A 122 -1.35 2.08 -22.40
C ASP A 122 -0.16 1.11 -22.58
N GLY A 123 -0.40 -0.19 -22.34
CA GLY A 123 0.63 -1.23 -22.41
C GLY A 123 1.55 -1.32 -21.18
N CYS A 124 1.31 -0.52 -20.14
CA CYS A 124 2.07 -0.54 -18.89
C CYS A 124 1.20 -0.99 -17.71
N MET A 125 1.82 -1.62 -16.71
CA MET A 125 1.17 -1.92 -15.43
C MET A 125 1.34 -0.73 -14.50
N VAL A 126 0.26 -0.01 -14.18
CA VAL A 126 0.26 1.24 -13.41
C VAL A 126 -0.54 1.10 -12.13
N CYS A 127 0.05 1.49 -10.99
CA CYS A 127 -0.63 1.55 -9.71
C CYS A 127 -1.36 2.89 -9.53
N LEU A 128 -2.69 2.85 -9.44
CA LEU A 128 -3.52 4.05 -9.21
C LEU A 128 -3.41 4.61 -7.78
N ASN A 129 -2.76 3.89 -6.86
CA ASN A 129 -2.53 4.35 -5.49
C ASN A 129 -1.24 5.15 -5.33
N CYS A 130 -0.12 4.64 -5.83
CA CYS A 130 1.21 5.24 -5.62
C CYS A 130 1.92 5.69 -6.91
N GLY A 131 1.29 5.52 -8.07
CA GLY A 131 1.83 5.90 -9.38
C GLY A 131 3.01 5.07 -9.85
N GLU A 132 3.30 3.94 -9.21
CA GLU A 132 4.34 3.02 -9.67
C GLU A 132 3.93 2.38 -11.00
N SER A 133 4.79 2.43 -12.00
CA SER A 133 4.53 1.89 -13.33
C SER A 133 5.66 0.98 -13.81
N LYS A 134 5.33 -0.20 -14.31
CA LYS A 134 6.27 -1.08 -15.04
C LYS A 134 5.86 -1.13 -16.51
N CYS A 135 6.67 -0.52 -17.36
CA CYS A 135 6.61 -0.61 -18.81
C CYS A 135 7.80 -1.46 -19.28
N GLY A 136 7.58 -2.36 -20.25
CA GLY A 136 8.64 -3.18 -20.84
C GLY A 136 9.60 -2.39 -21.71
#